data_AF-A0A7J3KH44-F1
#
_entry.id   AF-A0A7J3KH44-F1
#
_cell.length_a   1.000
_cell.length_b   1.000
_cell.length_c   1.000
_cell.angle_alpha   90.00
_cell.angle_beta   90.00
_cell.angle_gamma   90.00
#
_symmetry.space_group_name_H-M   'P 1'
#
loop_
_entity.id
_entity.type
_entity.pdbx_description
1 polymer ?
#
loop_
_entity_poly.entity_id
_entity_poly.type
_entity_poly.pdbx_seq_one_letter_code
_entity_poly.pdbx_strand_id
1 'polypeptide(L)'
;MEKYYSTREVCWILGVTNRTLRRWIKEGRIKAVNVYGRWRIPESEVKRLLGQPVEEFKEAKLLRAVAYARVSGSSQKKELENQVEALKKYVEQKSWRLLTVVSDIASGLNEDRRGLRKVLDMAKKHEFDVLVVAYRDRLTRFGFTYLQELFKAYGVDVVVAFQEEPKDYMRELVEDMVEIVTSFAARIYGKRSHRYEKLVKCVEESTRES
;
A
#
# COMPACT_ATOMS: atom_id res chain seq x y z
N MET A 1 -23.49 11.98 38.60
CA MET A 1 -23.91 10.65 38.10
C MET A 1 -22.79 10.12 37.23
N GLU A 2 -22.31 8.91 37.49
CA GLU A 2 -21.25 8.28 36.69
C GLU A 2 -21.83 7.77 35.36
N LYS A 3 -21.14 8.04 34.24
CA LYS A 3 -21.57 7.59 32.91
C LYS A 3 -21.12 6.14 32.69
N TYR A 4 -21.98 5.34 32.05
CA TYR A 4 -21.71 3.94 31.76
C TYR A 4 -21.67 3.69 30.25
N TYR A 5 -20.61 3.04 29.79
CA TYR A 5 -20.41 2.72 28.38
C TYR A 5 -20.78 1.27 28.08
N SER A 6 -21.34 1.02 26.90
CA SER A 6 -21.51 -0.33 26.37
C SER A 6 -20.16 -0.97 26.05
N THR A 7 -20.14 -2.31 26.00
CA THR A 7 -18.97 -3.04 25.51
C THR A 7 -18.55 -2.62 24.11
N ARG A 8 -19.49 -2.18 23.25
CA ARG A 8 -19.17 -1.77 21.88
C ARG A 8 -18.45 -0.42 21.89
N GLU A 9 -18.96 0.54 22.64
CA GLU A 9 -18.34 1.87 22.80
C GLU A 9 -16.95 1.73 23.45
N VAL A 10 -16.80 0.89 24.47
CA VAL A 10 -15.49 0.66 25.09
C VAL A 10 -14.53 -0.07 24.15
N CYS A 11 -15.00 -1.02 23.33
CA CYS A 11 -14.18 -1.60 22.27
C CYS A 11 -13.68 -0.56 21.27
N TRP A 12 -14.51 0.41 20.91
CA TRP A 12 -14.11 1.52 20.04
C TRP A 12 -13.11 2.46 20.72
N ILE A 13 -13.35 2.82 21.99
CA ILE A 13 -12.49 3.72 22.76
C ILE A 13 -11.11 3.08 23.03
N LEU A 14 -11.08 1.78 23.34
CA LEU A 14 -9.85 1.06 23.69
C LEU A 14 -9.19 0.35 22.50
N GLY A 15 -9.82 0.33 21.31
CA GLY A 15 -9.29 -0.35 20.12
C GLY A 15 -9.17 -1.87 20.23
N VAL A 16 -10.02 -2.53 21.03
CA VAL A 16 -10.00 -3.98 21.29
C VAL A 16 -11.25 -4.69 20.78
N THR A 17 -11.13 -5.97 20.43
CA THR A 17 -12.29 -6.76 20.01
C THR A 17 -13.25 -7.04 21.17
N ASN A 18 -14.54 -7.26 20.87
CA ASN A 18 -15.53 -7.60 21.89
C ASN A 18 -15.20 -8.89 22.65
N ARG A 19 -14.53 -9.85 21.99
CA ARG A 19 -14.04 -11.08 22.60
C ARG A 19 -12.98 -10.80 23.67
N THR A 20 -12.01 -9.93 23.36
CA THR A 20 -10.95 -9.51 24.30
C THR A 20 -11.54 -8.78 25.50
N LEU A 21 -12.45 -7.83 25.26
CA LEU A 21 -13.10 -7.07 26.34
C LEU A 21 -13.93 -7.99 27.26
N ARG A 22 -14.68 -8.94 26.69
CA ARG A 22 -15.42 -9.94 27.49
C ARG A 22 -14.51 -10.87 28.28
N ARG A 23 -13.35 -11.24 27.72
CA ARG A 23 -12.34 -12.04 28.44
C ARG A 23 -11.81 -11.26 29.64
N TRP A 24 -11.47 -9.99 29.48
CA TRP A 24 -10.99 -9.14 30.59
C TRP A 24 -12.03 -8.92 31.69
N ILE A 25 -13.30 -8.83 31.33
CA ILE A 25 -14.41 -8.76 32.30
C ILE A 25 -14.52 -10.09 33.07
N LYS A 26 -14.42 -11.24 32.39
CA LYS A 26 -14.45 -12.56 33.03
C LYS A 26 -13.24 -12.84 33.92
N GLU A 27 -12.06 -12.37 33.51
CA GLU A 27 -10.79 -12.47 34.26
C GLU A 27 -10.70 -11.46 35.42
N GLY A 28 -11.70 -10.58 35.59
CA GLY A 28 -11.71 -9.57 36.66
C GLY A 28 -10.72 -8.41 36.45
N ARG A 29 -10.13 -8.28 35.25
CA ARG A 29 -9.16 -7.23 34.91
C ARG A 29 -9.81 -5.86 34.70
N ILE A 30 -11.09 -5.86 34.31
CA ILE A 30 -11.92 -4.66 34.11
C ILE A 30 -13.16 -4.76 34.97
N LYS A 31 -13.44 -3.71 35.74
CA LYS A 31 -14.69 -3.55 36.48
C LYS A 31 -15.83 -3.25 35.49
N ALA A 32 -16.77 -4.18 35.37
CA ALA A 32 -17.99 -4.01 34.60
C ALA A 32 -19.20 -4.43 35.42
N VAL A 33 -20.30 -3.72 35.24
CA VAL A 33 -21.58 -4.00 35.88
C VAL A 33 -22.47 -4.72 34.88
N ASN A 34 -23.09 -5.82 35.28
CA ASN A 34 -24.10 -6.48 34.47
C ASN A 34 -25.45 -5.84 34.74
N VAL A 35 -26.01 -5.19 33.72
CA VAL A 35 -27.33 -4.55 33.79
C VAL A 35 -28.22 -5.21 32.76
N TYR A 36 -29.21 -5.98 33.22
CA TYR A 36 -30.14 -6.74 32.37
C TYR A 36 -29.45 -7.61 31.31
N GLY A 37 -28.43 -8.38 31.71
CA GLY A 37 -27.70 -9.29 30.82
C GLY A 37 -26.68 -8.60 29.90
N ARG A 38 -26.49 -7.29 30.02
CA ARG A 38 -25.52 -6.52 29.23
C ARG A 38 -24.44 -5.92 30.12
N TRP A 39 -23.18 -6.10 29.73
CA TRP A 39 -22.05 -5.50 30.42
C TRP A 39 -21.96 -3.99 30.16
N ARG A 40 -21.84 -3.22 31.24
CA ARG A 40 -21.65 -1.78 31.25
C ARG A 40 -20.37 -1.46 32.00
N ILE A 41 -19.50 -0.66 31.39
CA ILE A 41 -18.21 -0.28 31.99
C ILE A 41 -18.33 1.17 32.47
N PRO A 42 -18.04 1.47 33.75
CA PRO A 42 -18.07 2.83 34.28
C PRO A 42 -17.02 3.73 33.60
N GLU A 43 -17.32 5.03 33.47
CA GLU A 43 -16.38 6.00 32.89
C GLU A 43 -15.06 6.09 33.65
N SER A 44 -15.08 5.96 34.98
CA SER A 44 -13.86 5.93 35.80
C SER A 44 -12.94 4.78 35.41
N GLU A 45 -13.52 3.62 35.07
CA GLU A 45 -12.80 2.44 34.64
C GLU A 45 -12.23 2.61 33.23
N VAL A 46 -13.00 3.22 32.31
CA VAL A 46 -12.49 3.56 30.97
C VAL A 46 -11.33 4.54 31.08
N LYS A 47 -11.43 5.58 31.93
CA LYS A 47 -10.35 6.54 32.18
C LYS A 47 -9.15 5.91 32.88
N ARG A 48 -9.37 4.98 33.81
CA ARG A 48 -8.31 4.17 34.45
C ARG A 48 -7.55 3.34 33.43
N LEU A 49 -8.26 2.73 32.49
CA LEU A 49 -7.67 1.99 31.37
C LEU A 49 -6.92 2.89 30.37
N LEU A 50 -7.23 4.18 30.35
CA LEU A 50 -6.52 5.20 29.57
C LEU A 50 -5.31 5.83 30.33
N GLY A 51 -5.05 5.45 31.60
CA GLY A 51 -4.18 6.17 32.55
C GLY A 51 -2.94 5.41 33.10
N GLN A 52 -2.41 4.43 32.38
CA GLN A 52 -1.01 3.95 32.46
C GLN A 52 -0.47 3.95 31.02
N PRO A 53 0.83 4.24 30.78
CA PRO A 53 1.33 4.74 29.50
C PRO A 53 0.88 3.84 28.34
N VAL A 54 0.11 4.43 27.43
CA VAL A 54 -0.46 3.76 26.26
C VAL A 54 0.61 3.61 25.17
N GLU A 55 1.77 3.06 25.55
CA GLU A 55 2.80 2.66 24.58
C GLU A 55 2.91 1.14 24.45
N GLU A 56 2.37 0.34 25.36
CA GLU A 56 2.43 -1.13 25.24
C GLU A 56 1.08 -1.76 25.62
N PHE A 57 0.60 -2.74 24.82
CA PHE A 57 -0.72 -3.41 24.88
C PHE A 57 -1.81 -2.95 23.89
N LYS A 58 -1.41 -2.50 22.69
CA LYS A 58 -1.54 -3.44 21.58
C LYS A 58 -0.33 -4.39 21.74
N GLU A 59 -0.46 -5.70 21.57
CA GLU A 59 0.63 -6.33 20.80
C GLU A 59 0.70 -5.46 19.56
N ALA A 60 1.72 -4.60 19.43
CA ALA A 60 1.88 -3.79 18.24
C ALA A 60 1.78 -4.79 17.11
N LYS A 61 0.62 -4.84 16.45
CA LYS A 61 0.39 -5.82 15.40
C LYS A 61 1.30 -5.29 14.33
N LEU A 62 2.53 -5.82 14.32
CA LEU A 62 3.62 -5.33 13.51
C LEU A 62 3.04 -5.30 12.11
N LEU A 63 2.78 -4.09 11.59
CA LEU A 63 1.95 -3.97 10.39
C LEU A 63 2.62 -4.83 9.33
N ARG A 64 1.85 -5.75 8.76
CA ARG A 64 2.37 -6.68 7.78
C ARG A 64 2.57 -5.89 6.50
N ALA A 65 3.81 -5.60 6.18
CA ALA A 65 4.17 -4.82 5.01
C ALA A 65 4.53 -5.76 3.86
N VAL A 66 4.03 -5.43 2.67
CA VAL A 66 4.55 -5.94 1.41
C VAL A 66 5.22 -4.77 0.71
N ALA A 67 6.45 -4.96 0.25
CA ALA A 67 7.14 -3.97 -0.57
C ALA A 67 6.95 -4.31 -2.05
N TYR A 68 6.65 -3.31 -2.87
CA TYR A 68 6.54 -3.46 -4.32
C TYR A 68 7.55 -2.57 -5.05
N ALA A 69 8.33 -3.18 -5.93
CA ALA A 69 9.41 -2.56 -6.68
C ALA A 69 9.19 -2.75 -8.19
N ARG A 70 9.56 -1.76 -9.00
CA ARG A 70 9.39 -1.81 -10.46
C ARG A 70 10.48 -1.01 -11.16
N VAL A 71 11.00 -1.59 -12.25
CA VAL A 71 11.82 -0.89 -13.25
C VAL A 71 11.26 -1.18 -14.65
N SER A 72 11.49 -0.28 -15.62
CA SER A 72 10.95 -0.46 -16.98
C SER A 72 11.74 -1.47 -17.82
N GLY A 73 13.06 -1.55 -17.64
CA GLY A 73 13.96 -2.37 -18.44
C GLY A 73 14.80 -3.38 -17.66
N SER A 74 15.15 -4.50 -18.31
CA SER A 74 16.00 -5.54 -17.72
C SER A 74 17.43 -5.08 -17.43
N SER A 75 17.90 -4.04 -18.11
CA SER A 75 19.19 -3.39 -17.85
C SER A 75 19.23 -2.68 -16.48
N GLN A 76 18.07 -2.35 -15.90
CA GLN A 76 17.95 -1.66 -14.62
C GLN A 76 17.90 -2.64 -13.42
N LYS A 77 18.37 -3.89 -13.58
CA LYS A 77 18.32 -4.89 -12.51
C LYS A 77 19.02 -4.44 -11.22
N LYS A 78 20.16 -3.74 -11.35
CA LYS A 78 20.88 -3.16 -10.20
C LYS A 78 20.09 -2.06 -9.49
N GLU A 79 19.35 -1.25 -10.26
CA GLU A 79 18.46 -0.23 -9.69
C GLU A 79 17.29 -0.88 -8.94
N LEU A 80 16.72 -1.97 -9.49
CA LEU A 80 15.69 -2.74 -8.82
C LEU A 80 16.18 -3.31 -7.49
N GLU A 81 17.39 -3.86 -7.45
CA GLU A 81 18.02 -4.37 -6.21
C GLU A 81 18.21 -3.25 -5.18
N ASN A 82 18.72 -2.09 -5.60
CA ASN A 82 18.87 -0.91 -4.74
C ASN A 82 17.51 -0.43 -4.20
N GLN A 83 16.47 -0.41 -5.04
CA GLN A 83 15.12 -0.04 -4.65
C GLN A 83 14.54 -1.01 -3.61
N VAL A 84 14.72 -2.31 -3.83
CA VAL A 84 14.31 -3.35 -2.88
C VAL A 84 14.99 -3.15 -1.53
N GLU A 85 16.29 -2.90 -1.52
CA GLU A 85 17.06 -2.68 -0.29
C GLU A 85 16.61 -1.39 0.43
N ALA A 86 16.36 -0.31 -0.31
CA ALA A 86 15.84 0.93 0.25
C ALA A 86 14.46 0.73 0.88
N LEU A 87 13.58 -0.04 0.24
CA LEU A 87 12.25 -0.36 0.78
C LEU A 87 12.32 -1.24 2.03
N LYS A 88 13.24 -2.22 2.08
CA LYS A 88 13.46 -3.04 3.27
C LYS A 88 13.85 -2.17 4.47
N LYS A 89 14.83 -1.29 4.28
CA LYS A 89 15.29 -0.34 5.32
C LYS A 89 14.17 0.58 5.77
N TYR A 90 13.36 1.09 4.83
CA TYR A 90 12.21 1.91 5.16
C TYR A 90 11.19 1.17 6.05
N VAL A 91 10.87 -0.08 5.70
CA VAL A 91 9.96 -0.93 6.47
C VAL A 91 10.51 -1.24 7.86
N GLU A 92 11.81 -1.50 7.97
CA GLU A 92 12.51 -1.70 9.24
C GLU A 92 12.48 -0.44 10.12
N GLN A 93 12.75 0.73 9.56
CA GLN A 93 12.67 2.02 10.26
C GLN A 93 11.26 2.36 10.78
N LYS A 94 10.22 1.83 10.11
CA LYS A 94 8.82 1.98 10.55
C LYS A 94 8.39 0.93 11.56
N SER A 95 9.28 0.02 11.95
CA SER A 95 8.98 -1.11 12.85
C SER A 95 7.82 -1.97 12.32
N TRP A 96 7.76 -2.19 11.00
CA TRP A 96 6.76 -3.02 10.34
C TRP A 96 7.33 -4.41 10.02
N ARG A 97 6.47 -5.43 9.94
CA ARG A 97 6.88 -6.79 9.55
C ARG A 97 6.90 -6.91 8.04
N LEU A 98 8.07 -6.92 7.44
CA LEU A 98 8.19 -7.25 6.02
C LEU A 98 7.80 -8.72 5.78
N LEU A 99 6.70 -8.96 5.06
CA LEU A 99 6.28 -10.32 4.68
C LEU A 99 7.03 -10.80 3.43
N THR A 100 7.04 -9.97 2.40
CA THR A 100 7.67 -10.28 1.12
C THR A 100 7.94 -9.01 0.34
N VAL A 101 8.86 -9.12 -0.61
CA VAL A 101 9.11 -8.10 -1.62
C VAL A 101 8.68 -8.67 -2.96
N VAL A 102 7.83 -7.95 -3.67
CA VAL A 102 7.38 -8.30 -5.02
C VAL A 102 7.98 -7.31 -5.99
N SER A 103 8.48 -7.79 -7.12
CA SER A 103 9.07 -6.93 -8.14
C SER A 103 8.60 -7.27 -9.55
N ASP A 104 8.59 -6.26 -10.42
CA ASP A 104 8.35 -6.41 -11.85
C ASP A 104 9.42 -5.68 -12.67
N ILE A 105 9.73 -6.25 -13.84
CA ILE A 105 10.50 -5.58 -14.89
C ILE A 105 9.53 -5.37 -16.05
N ALA A 106 8.91 -4.20 -16.08
CA ALA A 106 7.90 -3.80 -17.05
C ALA A 106 7.61 -2.30 -16.96
N SER A 107 7.15 -1.71 -18.05
CA SER A 107 6.61 -0.33 -18.06
C SER A 107 5.50 -0.16 -17.01
N GLY A 108 5.41 1.06 -16.45
CA GLY A 108 4.31 1.46 -15.58
C GLY A 108 2.94 1.52 -16.28
N LEU A 109 2.91 1.48 -17.62
CA LEU A 109 1.71 1.41 -18.45
C LEU A 109 1.14 0.00 -18.56
N ASN A 110 1.96 -1.03 -18.32
CA ASN A 110 1.51 -2.41 -18.43
C ASN A 110 0.65 -2.80 -17.21
N GLU A 111 -0.63 -3.07 -17.43
CA GLU A 111 -1.56 -3.50 -16.37
C GLU A 111 -1.47 -5.02 -16.09
N ASP A 112 -0.94 -5.81 -17.04
CA ASP A 112 -0.70 -7.25 -16.91
C ASP A 112 0.70 -7.56 -16.33
N ARG A 113 0.99 -6.94 -15.19
CA ARG A 113 2.21 -7.21 -14.43
C ARG A 113 1.98 -8.33 -13.44
N ARG A 114 2.80 -9.39 -13.53
CA ARG A 114 2.68 -10.58 -12.66
C ARG A 114 2.83 -10.23 -11.18
N GLY A 115 3.79 -9.36 -10.85
CA GLY A 115 3.99 -8.89 -9.49
C GLY A 115 2.81 -8.04 -8.99
N LEU A 116 2.34 -7.08 -9.78
CA LEU A 116 1.15 -6.29 -9.42
C LEU A 116 -0.09 -7.17 -9.19
N ARG A 117 -0.36 -8.14 -10.07
CA ARG A 117 -1.45 -9.12 -9.90
C ARG A 117 -1.31 -9.91 -8.60
N LYS A 118 -0.09 -10.39 -8.30
CA LYS A 118 0.20 -11.09 -7.06
C LYS A 118 -0.11 -10.22 -5.83
N VAL A 119 0.31 -8.96 -5.82
CA VAL A 119 0.04 -8.04 -4.70
C VAL A 119 -1.46 -7.77 -4.54
N LEU A 120 -2.20 -7.59 -5.65
CA LEU A 120 -3.65 -7.43 -5.63
C LEU A 120 -4.35 -8.68 -5.06
N ASP A 121 -3.93 -9.88 -5.47
CA ASP A 121 -4.48 -11.14 -4.96
C ASP A 121 -4.22 -11.31 -3.46
N MET A 122 -3.01 -10.98 -3.00
CA MET A 122 -2.66 -10.99 -1.57
C MET A 122 -3.50 -9.97 -0.78
N ALA A 123 -3.76 -8.79 -1.34
CA ALA A 123 -4.57 -7.76 -0.71
C ALA A 123 -6.04 -8.19 -0.60
N LYS A 124 -6.59 -8.77 -1.68
CA LYS A 124 -7.95 -9.33 -1.70
C LYS A 124 -8.15 -10.44 -0.66
N LYS A 125 -7.10 -11.18 -0.34
CA LYS A 125 -7.08 -12.21 0.72
C LYS A 125 -6.76 -11.67 2.12
N HIS A 126 -6.57 -10.36 2.28
CA HIS A 126 -6.20 -9.69 3.53
C HIS A 126 -4.92 -10.23 4.17
N GLU A 127 -3.95 -10.65 3.33
CA GLU A 127 -2.69 -11.27 3.79
C GLU A 127 -1.71 -10.26 4.40
N PHE A 128 -1.89 -8.96 4.13
CA PHE A 128 -1.04 -7.89 4.61
C PHE A 128 -1.84 -6.61 4.88
N ASP A 129 -1.23 -5.65 5.55
CA ASP A 129 -1.89 -4.42 6.04
C ASP A 129 -1.39 -3.15 5.32
N VAL A 130 -0.13 -3.15 4.83
CA VAL A 130 0.48 -1.99 4.17
C VAL A 130 1.23 -2.41 2.90
N LEU A 131 0.95 -1.72 1.79
CA LEU A 131 1.76 -1.80 0.57
C LEU A 131 2.75 -0.63 0.54
N VAL A 132 4.05 -0.93 0.51
CA VAL A 132 5.09 0.11 0.41
C VAL A 132 5.66 0.14 -0.99
N VAL A 133 5.65 1.31 -1.62
CA VAL A 133 6.26 1.57 -2.92
C VAL A 133 7.27 2.71 -2.79
N ALA A 134 8.32 2.69 -3.61
CA ALA A 134 9.35 3.72 -3.54
C ALA A 134 8.76 5.09 -3.95
N TYR A 135 8.07 5.10 -5.09
CA TYR A 135 7.45 6.27 -5.70
C TYR A 135 6.08 5.92 -6.28
N ARG A 136 5.26 6.92 -6.59
CA ARG A 136 3.91 6.72 -7.14
C ARG A 136 3.93 5.97 -8.48
N ASP A 137 4.86 6.35 -9.37
CA ASP A 137 5.02 5.79 -10.71
C ASP A 137 5.56 4.35 -10.73
N ARG A 138 6.09 3.87 -9.59
CA ARG A 138 6.50 2.46 -9.43
C ARG A 138 5.30 1.56 -9.34
N LEU A 139 4.22 2.01 -8.71
CA LEU A 139 2.97 1.25 -8.68
C LEU A 139 2.30 1.24 -10.06
N THR A 140 2.16 2.41 -10.69
CA THR A 140 1.53 2.55 -12.01
C THR A 140 1.83 3.92 -12.61
N ARG A 141 1.91 4.03 -13.94
CA ARG A 141 2.06 5.33 -14.61
C ARG A 141 0.78 6.17 -14.52
N PHE A 142 -0.37 5.52 -14.64
CA PHE A 142 -1.70 6.16 -14.55
C PHE A 142 -2.62 5.41 -13.60
N GLY A 143 -3.62 6.09 -13.04
CA GLY A 143 -4.62 5.45 -12.18
C GLY A 143 -4.13 5.11 -10.77
N PHE A 144 -3.07 5.76 -10.28
CA PHE A 144 -2.58 5.57 -8.91
C PHE A 144 -3.69 5.74 -7.87
N THR A 145 -4.49 6.80 -8.00
CA THR A 145 -5.61 7.07 -7.08
C THR A 145 -6.65 5.94 -7.09
N TYR A 146 -6.95 5.36 -8.25
CA TYR A 146 -7.87 4.23 -8.35
C TYR A 146 -7.31 2.99 -7.65
N LEU A 147 -6.03 2.67 -7.86
CA LEU A 147 -5.38 1.57 -7.16
C LEU A 147 -5.31 1.81 -5.66
N GLN A 148 -5.01 3.03 -5.21
CA GLN A 148 -4.98 3.39 -3.80
C GLN A 148 -6.35 3.18 -3.14
N GLU A 149 -7.43 3.65 -3.76
CA GLU A 149 -8.80 3.42 -3.27
C GLU A 149 -9.18 1.94 -3.28
N LEU A 150 -8.74 1.18 -4.29
CA LEU A 150 -8.95 -0.27 -4.35
C LEU A 150 -8.24 -1.01 -3.21
N PHE A 151 -6.97 -0.72 -2.96
CA PHE A 151 -6.22 -1.29 -1.83
C PHE A 151 -6.87 -0.92 -0.50
N LYS A 152 -7.29 0.34 -0.35
CA LYS A 152 -8.00 0.82 0.84
C LYS A 152 -9.33 0.09 1.06
N ALA A 153 -10.07 -0.21 -0.01
CA ALA A 153 -11.28 -1.04 0.07
C ALA A 153 -10.99 -2.48 0.54
N TYR A 154 -9.78 -3.00 0.28
CA TYR A 154 -9.28 -4.26 0.83
C TYR A 154 -8.66 -4.14 2.23
N GLY A 155 -8.68 -2.95 2.84
CA GLY A 155 -8.07 -2.70 4.14
C GLY A 155 -6.55 -2.61 4.12
N VAL A 156 -5.97 -2.30 2.96
CA VAL A 156 -4.53 -2.12 2.75
C VAL A 156 -4.23 -0.64 2.51
N ASP A 157 -3.33 -0.07 3.31
CA ASP A 157 -2.83 1.28 3.09
C ASP A 157 -1.66 1.27 2.11
N VAL A 158 -1.70 2.15 1.10
CA VAL A 158 -0.58 2.35 0.16
C VAL A 158 0.29 3.49 0.65
N VAL A 159 1.57 3.19 0.92
CA VAL A 159 2.57 4.14 1.42
C VAL A 159 3.64 4.36 0.35
N VAL A 160 3.87 5.64 0.04
CA VAL A 160 4.97 6.07 -0.83
C VAL A 160 6.14 6.44 0.07
N ALA A 161 7.27 5.74 -0.06
CA ALA A 161 8.39 5.84 0.85
C ALA A 161 9.23 7.11 0.63
N PHE A 162 9.38 7.54 -0.62
CA PHE A 162 10.32 8.60 -1.00
C PHE A 162 9.61 9.68 -1.83
N GLN A 163 10.06 10.93 -1.67
CA GLN A 163 9.48 12.09 -2.39
C GLN A 163 10.30 12.50 -3.62
N GLU A 164 11.60 12.19 -3.66
CA GLU A 164 12.50 12.59 -4.75
C GLU A 164 12.53 11.56 -5.88
N GLU A 165 12.22 11.98 -7.10
CA GLU A 165 12.19 11.08 -8.27
C GLU A 165 13.54 10.38 -8.52
N PRO A 166 13.51 9.11 -8.98
CA PRO A 166 14.73 8.37 -9.30
C PRO A 166 15.45 8.99 -10.51
N LYS A 167 16.77 8.78 -10.61
CA LYS A 167 17.60 9.36 -11.69
C LYS A 167 17.11 8.98 -13.10
N ASP A 168 16.57 7.78 -13.26
CA ASP A 168 16.09 7.26 -14.54
C ASP A 168 14.62 7.61 -14.84
N TYR A 169 13.97 8.42 -13.99
CA TYR A 169 12.55 8.78 -14.14
C TYR A 169 12.24 9.42 -15.50
N MET A 170 13.05 10.39 -15.93
CA MET A 170 12.85 11.09 -17.20
C MET A 170 12.96 10.14 -18.39
N ARG A 171 13.93 9.23 -18.35
CA ARG A 171 14.11 8.21 -19.38
C ARG A 171 12.90 7.30 -19.46
N GLU A 172 12.42 6.77 -18.33
CA GLU A 172 11.23 5.91 -18.32
C GLU A 172 9.96 6.66 -18.78
N LEU A 173 9.84 7.95 -18.45
CA LEU A 173 8.72 8.77 -18.89
C LEU A 173 8.70 8.96 -20.41
N VAL A 174 9.89 9.15 -21.00
CA VAL A 174 10.07 9.25 -22.44
C VAL A 174 9.74 7.92 -23.13
N GLU A 175 10.25 6.80 -22.61
CA GLU A 175 9.93 5.46 -23.11
C GLU A 175 8.41 5.18 -23.07
N ASP A 176 7.74 5.54 -21.96
CA ASP A 176 6.29 5.42 -21.81
C ASP A 176 5.53 6.33 -22.80
N MET A 177 6.02 7.54 -23.08
CA MET A 177 5.42 8.44 -24.08
C MET A 177 5.49 7.83 -25.48
N VAL A 178 6.65 7.26 -25.86
CA VAL A 178 6.83 6.57 -27.15
C VAL A 178 5.83 5.42 -27.27
N GLU A 179 5.65 4.62 -26.21
CA GLU A 179 4.70 3.50 -26.19
C GLU A 179 3.24 3.98 -26.36
N ILE A 180 2.85 5.05 -25.68
CA ILE A 180 1.52 5.67 -25.79
C ILE A 180 1.28 6.14 -27.22
N VAL A 181 2.18 6.95 -27.78
CA VAL A 181 2.02 7.49 -29.14
C VAL A 181 2.00 6.36 -30.17
N THR A 182 2.83 5.35 -30.02
CA THR A 182 2.86 4.17 -30.90
C THR A 182 1.54 3.41 -30.86
N SER A 183 0.96 3.21 -29.66
CA SER A 183 -0.34 2.57 -29.48
C SER A 183 -1.47 3.35 -30.16
N PHE A 184 -1.51 4.68 -30.00
CA PHE A 184 -2.48 5.54 -30.68
C PHE A 184 -2.28 5.54 -32.20
N ALA A 185 -1.04 5.68 -32.67
CA ALA A 185 -0.71 5.68 -34.10
C ALA A 185 -1.16 4.37 -34.77
N ALA A 186 -0.95 3.23 -34.10
CA ALA A 186 -1.38 1.92 -34.60
C ALA A 186 -2.90 1.84 -34.75
N ARG A 187 -3.67 2.45 -33.84
CA ARG A 187 -5.15 2.48 -33.89
C ARG A 187 -5.68 3.47 -34.93
N ILE A 188 -5.04 4.64 -35.07
CA ILE A 188 -5.48 5.70 -35.99
C ILE A 188 -5.14 5.37 -37.44
N TYR A 189 -3.90 4.95 -37.70
CA TYR A 189 -3.39 4.78 -39.06
C TYR A 189 -3.25 3.32 -39.49
N GLY A 190 -3.26 2.38 -38.55
CA GLY A 190 -2.92 0.98 -38.80
C GLY A 190 -1.41 0.75 -38.82
N LYS A 191 -0.97 -0.39 -38.23
CA LYS A 191 0.45 -0.75 -38.05
C LYS A 191 1.28 -0.85 -39.33
N ARG A 192 0.65 -0.99 -40.50
CA ARG A 192 1.33 -1.12 -41.81
C ARG A 192 1.31 0.18 -42.64
N SER A 193 0.81 1.28 -42.07
CA SER A 193 0.73 2.54 -42.82
C SER A 193 2.06 3.28 -42.80
N HIS A 194 2.39 3.94 -43.91
CA HIS A 194 3.56 4.83 -43.99
C HIS A 194 3.46 6.01 -42.98
N ARG A 195 2.24 6.44 -42.63
CA ARG A 195 2.02 7.48 -41.62
C ARG A 195 2.37 7.02 -40.22
N TYR A 196 2.06 5.76 -39.88
CA TYR A 196 2.49 5.13 -38.63
C TYR A 196 4.02 5.11 -38.54
N GLU A 197 4.70 4.58 -39.55
CA GLU A 197 6.17 4.48 -39.55
C GLU A 197 6.86 5.84 -39.42
N LYS A 198 6.37 6.85 -40.15
CA LYS A 198 6.92 8.21 -40.08
C LYS A 198 6.75 8.83 -38.69
N LEU A 199 5.58 8.66 -38.07
CA LEU A 199 5.30 9.22 -36.75
C LEU A 199 6.14 8.55 -35.66
N VAL A 200 6.20 7.21 -35.66
CA VAL A 200 6.99 6.45 -34.67
C VAL A 200 8.47 6.80 -34.78
N LYS A 201 9.04 6.83 -35.99
CA LYS A 201 10.45 7.24 -36.20
C LYS A 201 10.73 8.64 -35.69
N CYS A 202 9.87 9.61 -36.02
CA CYS A 202 10.03 11.00 -35.57
C CYS A 202 10.08 11.11 -34.04
N VAL A 203 9.18 10.39 -33.36
CA VAL A 203 9.14 10.39 -31.89
C VAL A 203 10.37 9.67 -31.32
N GLU A 204 10.77 8.53 -31.87
CA GLU A 204 11.98 7.81 -31.44
C GLU A 204 13.26 8.65 -31.61
N GLU A 205 13.42 9.34 -32.74
CA GLU A 205 14.56 10.21 -33.03
C GLU A 205 14.64 11.39 -32.07
N SER A 206 13.51 12.06 -31.84
CA SER A 206 13.41 13.19 -30.88
C SER A 206 13.76 12.78 -29.45
N THR A 207 13.62 11.50 -29.11
CA THR A 207 13.91 10.96 -27.77
C THR A 207 15.34 10.45 -27.60
N ARG A 208 16.13 10.33 -28.68
CA ARG A 208 17.55 9.95 -28.64
C ARG A 208 18.50 11.14 -28.59
N GLU A 209 18.03 12.32 -28.97
CA GLU A 209 18.82 13.56 -29.04
C GLU A 209 18.76 14.41 -27.75
N SER A 210 18.05 13.95 -26.72
CA SER A 210 17.89 14.59 -25.40
C SER A 210 18.53 13.76 -24.29
#